data_AF-A0A960ILP9-F1
#
_entry.id   AF-A0A960ILP9-F1
#
_cell.length_a   1.000
_cell.length_b   1.000
_cell.length_c   1.000
_cell.angle_alpha   90.00
_cell.angle_beta   90.00
_cell.angle_gamma   90.00
#
_symmetry.space_group_name_H-M   'P 1'
#
loop_
_entity.id
_entity.type
_entity.pdbx_description
1 polymer ?
#
loop_
_entity_poly.entity_id
_entity_poly.type
_entity_poly.pdbx_seq_one_letter_code
_entity_poly.pdbx_strand_id
1 'polypeptide(L)'
;MSFYSMFFGRNTQADLLLAVIGLRECDVERFRDISASDDGTAISVYTRTGGGNRESYPNVAMRKLRWWLSSVDDDFDSTYCTDTFVVPDRWRNDVIALRDPLSFGIRKSFARHLAKTLRRAPTEADLMFSAIREEEAALARTDHIMANGHTFVPKSDHAMKVALELAEKNGGKLRSCWGILPLAVTVTLHRNSERYKGAFCRWWVEEKYWGPGAGWVIDHDYWDHCVAAFGAEFPMSVARISEEIERVEAKK
;
A
#
# COMPACT_ATOMS: atom_id res chain seq x y z
N MET A 1 2.92 0.49 1.60
CA MET A 1 3.14 -0.89 2.14
C MET A 1 2.36 -1.06 3.44
N SER A 2 1.65 -2.18 3.64
CA SER A 2 0.93 -2.43 4.89
C SER A 2 1.84 -3.05 5.96
N PHE A 3 1.56 -2.83 7.25
CA PHE A 3 2.30 -3.45 8.36
C PHE A 3 2.34 -4.99 8.25
N TYR A 4 1.24 -5.59 7.77
CA TYR A 4 1.17 -7.03 7.48
C TYR A 4 2.24 -7.47 6.48
N SER A 5 2.33 -6.79 5.33
CA SER A 5 3.28 -7.12 4.26
C SER A 5 4.75 -6.99 4.70
N MET A 6 5.03 -6.16 5.70
CA MET A 6 6.38 -5.99 6.25
C MET A 6 6.81 -7.18 7.13
N PHE A 7 5.88 -7.81 7.86
CA PHE A 7 6.19 -8.94 8.75
C PHE A 7 6.07 -10.31 8.07
N PHE A 8 5.05 -10.49 7.23
CA PHE A 8 4.73 -11.79 6.63
C PHE A 8 5.23 -11.91 5.19
N GLY A 9 5.67 -10.80 4.60
CA GLY A 9 5.97 -10.73 3.18
C GLY A 9 4.71 -10.82 2.34
N ARG A 10 4.90 -11.25 1.09
CA ARG A 10 3.86 -11.55 0.12
C ARG A 10 4.31 -12.76 -0.68
N ASN A 11 3.37 -13.62 -1.06
CA ASN A 11 3.67 -14.72 -1.95
C ASN A 11 4.32 -14.20 -3.25
N THR A 12 5.53 -14.67 -3.57
CA THR A 12 6.28 -14.26 -4.76
C THR A 12 5.60 -14.67 -6.06
N GLN A 13 4.67 -15.64 -6.00
CA GLN A 13 3.87 -16.12 -7.12
C GLN A 13 2.47 -15.48 -7.18
N ALA A 14 2.23 -14.40 -6.41
CA ALA A 14 0.90 -13.82 -6.27
C ALA A 14 0.24 -13.47 -7.62
N ASP A 15 0.99 -12.87 -8.53
CA ASP A 15 0.47 -12.46 -9.85
C ASP A 15 0.09 -13.67 -10.71
N LEU A 16 0.84 -14.77 -10.62
CA LEU A 16 0.53 -16.01 -11.33
C LEU A 16 -0.72 -16.66 -10.75
N LEU A 17 -0.84 -16.73 -9.42
CA LEU A 17 -2.01 -17.31 -8.74
C LEU A 17 -3.29 -16.50 -9.01
N LEU A 18 -3.22 -15.17 -8.98
CA LEU A 18 -4.34 -14.31 -9.38
C LEU A 18 -4.72 -14.55 -10.85
N ALA A 19 -3.72 -14.70 -11.73
CA ALA A 19 -3.97 -14.98 -13.14
C ALA A 19 -4.64 -16.34 -13.39
N VAL A 20 -4.45 -17.35 -12.53
CA VAL A 20 -5.16 -18.64 -12.60
C VAL A 20 -6.67 -18.44 -12.52
N ILE A 21 -7.12 -17.59 -11.60
CA ILE A 21 -8.54 -17.28 -11.37
C ILE A 21 -9.07 -16.13 -12.25
N GLY A 22 -8.20 -15.53 -13.07
CA GLY A 22 -8.58 -14.50 -14.04
C GLY A 22 -8.53 -13.07 -13.50
N LEU A 23 -7.76 -12.84 -12.43
CA LEU A 23 -7.62 -11.54 -11.77
C LEU A 23 -6.19 -11.00 -11.87
N ARG A 24 -6.06 -9.67 -11.74
CA ARG A 24 -4.84 -8.96 -11.36
C ARG A 24 -5.03 -8.36 -9.98
N GLU A 25 -3.95 -7.88 -9.35
CA GLU A 25 -4.02 -7.28 -8.02
C GLU A 25 -4.98 -6.08 -7.97
N CYS A 26 -5.00 -5.25 -9.03
CA CYS A 26 -5.93 -4.12 -9.13
C CYS A 26 -7.41 -4.52 -9.18
N ASP A 27 -7.71 -5.78 -9.47
CA ASP A 27 -9.07 -6.31 -9.48
C ASP A 27 -9.53 -6.76 -8.07
N VAL A 28 -8.64 -6.71 -7.08
CA VAL A 28 -8.89 -7.15 -5.69
C VAL A 28 -8.72 -5.98 -4.73
N GLU A 29 -9.83 -5.55 -4.14
CA GLU A 29 -9.83 -4.46 -3.17
C GLU A 29 -9.09 -4.86 -1.90
N ARG A 30 -8.18 -4.00 -1.46
CA ARG A 30 -7.36 -4.18 -0.24
C ARG A 30 -6.70 -5.55 -0.16
N PHE A 31 -6.19 -6.03 -1.30
CA PHE A 31 -5.37 -7.23 -1.40
C PHE A 31 -4.25 -7.25 -0.35
N ARG A 32 -4.00 -8.42 0.26
CA ARG A 32 -2.89 -8.63 1.21
C ARG A 32 -1.97 -9.73 0.76
N ASP A 33 -2.54 -10.91 0.49
CA ASP A 33 -1.78 -12.06 0.01
C ASP A 33 -2.67 -13.07 -0.72
N ILE A 34 -2.04 -14.08 -1.30
CA ILE A 34 -2.71 -15.20 -1.97
C ILE A 34 -1.90 -16.49 -1.83
N SER A 35 -2.60 -17.60 -1.64
CA SER A 35 -1.98 -18.92 -1.54
C SER A 35 -2.78 -19.97 -2.31
N ALA A 36 -2.13 -21.09 -2.63
CA ALA A 36 -2.80 -22.26 -3.19
C ALA A 36 -2.72 -23.41 -2.19
N SER A 37 -3.77 -24.23 -2.13
CA SER A 37 -3.78 -25.46 -1.35
C SER A 37 -2.68 -26.42 -1.80
N ASP A 38 -2.24 -27.31 -0.91
CA ASP A 38 -1.17 -28.28 -1.19
C ASP A 38 -1.50 -29.23 -2.34
N ASP A 39 -2.78 -29.56 -2.52
CA ASP A 39 -3.29 -30.41 -3.59
C ASP A 39 -3.66 -29.63 -4.87
N GLY A 40 -3.46 -28.30 -4.89
CA GLY A 40 -3.75 -27.42 -6.02
C GLY A 40 -5.23 -27.33 -6.40
N THR A 41 -6.15 -27.74 -5.53
CA THR A 41 -7.61 -27.71 -5.79
C THR A 41 -8.24 -26.35 -5.48
N ALA A 42 -7.61 -25.54 -4.65
CA ALA A 42 -8.13 -24.25 -4.23
C ALA A 42 -7.06 -23.16 -4.21
N ILE A 43 -7.51 -21.93 -4.43
CA ILE A 43 -6.74 -20.70 -4.25
C ILE A 43 -7.46 -19.83 -3.22
N SER A 44 -6.72 -19.36 -2.21
CA SER A 44 -7.22 -18.51 -1.14
C SER A 44 -6.66 -17.11 -1.29
N VAL A 45 -7.53 -16.12 -1.41
CA VAL A 45 -7.17 -14.70 -1.52
C VAL A 45 -7.43 -14.04 -0.17
N TYR A 46 -6.37 -13.52 0.45
CA TYR A 46 -6.43 -12.84 1.73
C TYR A 46 -6.53 -11.33 1.52
N THR A 47 -7.57 -10.72 2.11
CA THR A 47 -7.93 -9.31 1.90
C THR A 47 -8.25 -8.63 3.23
N ARG A 48 -8.14 -7.30 3.28
CA ARG A 48 -8.63 -6.49 4.41
C ARG A 48 -10.05 -5.99 4.17
N THR A 49 -10.95 -6.88 3.77
CA THR A 49 -12.35 -6.55 3.42
C THR A 49 -13.36 -7.36 4.22
N GLY A 50 -12.98 -7.86 5.40
CA GLY A 50 -13.90 -8.57 6.29
C GLY A 50 -14.72 -7.62 7.18
N GLY A 51 -15.75 -8.18 7.82
CA GLY A 51 -16.49 -7.52 8.90
C GLY A 51 -17.01 -6.14 8.47
N GLY A 52 -16.75 -5.13 9.30
CA GLY A 52 -17.17 -3.74 9.04
C GLY A 52 -16.59 -3.12 7.76
N ASN A 53 -15.58 -3.72 7.12
CA ASN A 53 -15.04 -3.21 5.85
C ASN A 53 -15.83 -3.69 4.62
N ARG A 54 -16.72 -4.69 4.75
CA ARG A 54 -17.44 -5.29 3.61
C ARG A 54 -18.32 -4.30 2.86
N GLU A 55 -18.91 -3.34 3.56
CA GLU A 55 -19.78 -2.32 2.94
C GLU A 55 -18.96 -1.36 2.05
N SER A 56 -17.82 -0.90 2.55
CA SER A 56 -16.95 0.03 1.81
C SER A 56 -16.09 -0.65 0.74
N TYR A 57 -15.79 -1.94 0.89
CA TYR A 57 -14.93 -2.72 0.00
C TYR A 57 -15.54 -4.11 -0.27
N PRO A 58 -16.62 -4.18 -1.06
CA PRO A 58 -17.43 -5.38 -1.17
C PRO A 58 -16.81 -6.49 -2.02
N ASN A 59 -15.75 -6.19 -2.80
CA ASN A 59 -15.06 -7.13 -3.69
C ASN A 59 -16.02 -7.84 -4.68
N VAL A 60 -17.05 -7.13 -5.14
CA VAL A 60 -18.16 -7.70 -5.92
C VAL A 60 -17.69 -8.32 -7.23
N ALA A 61 -16.78 -7.67 -7.95
CA ALA A 61 -16.28 -8.17 -9.24
C ALA A 61 -15.57 -9.53 -9.07
N MET A 62 -14.70 -9.62 -8.05
CA MET A 62 -14.00 -10.84 -7.68
C MET A 62 -14.96 -11.95 -7.24
N ARG A 63 -15.94 -11.65 -6.38
CA ARG A 63 -16.89 -12.64 -5.83
C ARG A 63 -17.96 -13.10 -6.83
N LYS A 64 -18.14 -12.39 -7.95
CA LYS A 64 -19.01 -12.80 -9.07
C LYS A 64 -18.34 -13.80 -10.02
N LEU A 65 -17.05 -14.10 -9.83
CA LEU A 65 -16.37 -15.09 -10.66
C LEU A 65 -16.99 -16.48 -10.47
N ARG A 66 -17.16 -17.22 -11.56
CA ARG A 66 -17.78 -18.56 -11.55
C ARG A 66 -17.07 -19.59 -10.67
N TRP A 67 -15.82 -19.34 -10.30
CA TRP A 67 -14.99 -20.24 -9.51
C TRP A 67 -14.92 -19.85 -8.03
N TRP A 68 -15.52 -18.72 -7.65
CA TRP A 68 -15.60 -18.31 -6.26
C TRP A 68 -16.49 -19.31 -5.48
N LEU A 69 -16.02 -19.74 -4.32
CA LEU A 69 -16.69 -20.75 -3.48
C LEU A 69 -17.28 -20.13 -2.22
N SER A 70 -16.48 -19.39 -1.47
CA SER A 70 -16.88 -18.84 -0.16
C SER A 70 -15.98 -17.68 0.26
N SER A 71 -16.46 -16.93 1.25
CA SER A 71 -15.68 -15.96 2.02
C SER A 71 -15.76 -16.32 3.49
N VAL A 72 -14.64 -16.29 4.20
CA VAL A 72 -14.59 -16.47 5.66
C VAL A 72 -13.88 -15.26 6.26
N ASP A 73 -14.52 -14.60 7.23
CA ASP A 73 -13.88 -13.51 7.98
C ASP A 73 -13.03 -14.11 9.11
N ASP A 74 -11.90 -13.48 9.42
CA ASP A 74 -11.02 -13.93 10.50
C ASP A 74 -11.72 -13.78 11.87
N ASP A 75 -11.51 -14.75 12.77
CA ASP A 75 -12.23 -14.83 14.05
C ASP A 75 -11.87 -13.71 15.05
N PHE A 76 -10.70 -13.07 14.92
CA PHE A 76 -10.19 -12.15 15.93
C PHE A 76 -10.93 -10.81 15.97
N ASP A 77 -10.94 -10.08 14.86
CA ASP A 77 -11.61 -8.78 14.73
C ASP A 77 -12.45 -8.68 13.45
N SER A 78 -12.52 -9.78 12.68
CA SER A 78 -13.16 -9.86 11.37
C SER A 78 -12.70 -8.79 10.37
N THR A 79 -11.58 -8.09 10.62
CA THR A 79 -11.09 -7.04 9.71
C THR A 79 -10.63 -7.64 8.37
N TYR A 80 -10.15 -8.88 8.43
CA TYR A 80 -9.64 -9.62 7.28
C TYR A 80 -10.62 -10.69 6.83
N CYS A 81 -10.49 -11.05 5.56
CA CYS A 81 -11.34 -12.03 4.90
C CYS A 81 -10.49 -12.89 3.96
N THR A 82 -10.74 -14.19 3.99
CA THR A 82 -10.21 -15.17 3.05
C THR A 82 -11.31 -15.60 2.08
N ASP A 83 -11.16 -15.23 0.81
CA ASP A 83 -12.02 -15.66 -0.28
C ASP A 83 -11.40 -16.90 -0.96
N THR A 84 -12.17 -17.99 -1.07
CA THR A 84 -11.69 -19.26 -1.64
C THR A 84 -12.23 -19.46 -3.06
N PHE A 85 -11.35 -19.90 -3.97
CA PHE A 85 -11.67 -20.19 -5.37
C PHE A 85 -11.32 -21.63 -5.72
N VAL A 86 -12.21 -22.30 -6.45
CA VAL A 86 -11.96 -23.64 -6.99
C VAL A 86 -11.05 -23.54 -8.21
N VAL A 87 -9.97 -24.33 -8.20
CA VAL A 87 -9.10 -24.51 -9.36
C VAL A 87 -9.67 -25.63 -10.23
N PRO A 88 -9.94 -25.39 -11.53
CA PRO A 88 -10.39 -26.45 -12.42
C PRO A 88 -9.38 -27.60 -12.49
N ASP A 89 -9.84 -28.86 -12.43
CA ASP A 89 -8.97 -30.05 -12.36
C ASP A 89 -7.87 -30.09 -13.41
N ARG A 90 -8.18 -29.60 -14.63
CA ARG A 90 -7.20 -29.51 -15.71
C ARG A 90 -5.97 -28.67 -15.38
N TRP A 91 -6.04 -27.77 -14.40
CA TRP A 91 -4.96 -26.88 -13.95
C TRP A 91 -4.37 -27.25 -12.60
N ARG A 92 -4.94 -28.24 -11.89
CA ARG A 92 -4.52 -28.64 -10.54
C ARG A 92 -3.00 -28.84 -10.42
N ASN A 93 -2.44 -29.70 -11.28
CA ASN A 93 -1.01 -29.99 -11.26
C ASN A 93 -0.14 -28.79 -11.66
N ASP A 94 -0.66 -27.86 -12.50
CA ASP A 94 0.10 -26.65 -12.81
C ASP A 94 0.15 -25.70 -11.62
N VAL A 95 -0.94 -25.59 -10.85
CA VAL A 95 -0.98 -24.77 -9.65
C VAL A 95 0.01 -25.29 -8.60
N ILE A 96 0.11 -26.60 -8.43
CA ILE A 96 1.15 -27.21 -7.57
C ILE A 96 2.55 -26.86 -8.11
N ALA A 97 2.75 -26.99 -9.43
CA ALA A 97 4.02 -26.69 -10.08
C ALA A 97 4.48 -25.24 -9.94
N LEU A 98 3.56 -24.28 -9.70
CA LEU A 98 3.92 -22.87 -9.48
C LEU A 98 4.79 -22.65 -8.22
N ARG A 99 4.83 -23.60 -7.30
CA ARG A 99 5.75 -23.55 -6.14
C ARG A 99 7.22 -23.61 -6.54
N ASP A 100 7.52 -24.32 -7.63
CA ASP A 100 8.86 -24.39 -8.22
C ASP A 100 8.77 -24.54 -9.75
N PRO A 101 8.51 -23.44 -10.47
CA PRO A 101 8.32 -23.48 -11.92
C PRO A 101 9.59 -23.92 -12.67
N LEU A 102 10.77 -23.81 -12.05
CA LEU A 102 12.04 -24.19 -12.66
C LEU A 102 12.21 -25.71 -12.66
N SER A 103 11.80 -26.37 -11.57
CA SER A 103 11.87 -27.84 -11.47
C SER A 103 10.73 -28.53 -12.22
N PHE A 104 9.51 -28.01 -12.15
CA PHE A 104 8.34 -28.66 -12.75
C PHE A 104 8.01 -28.20 -14.18
N GLY A 105 8.57 -27.05 -14.59
CA GLY A 105 8.22 -26.40 -15.85
C GLY A 105 6.80 -25.81 -15.84
N ILE A 106 6.40 -25.22 -16.97
CA ILE A 106 5.06 -24.67 -17.17
C ILE A 106 4.47 -25.24 -18.45
N ARG A 107 3.33 -25.92 -18.35
CA ARG A 107 2.64 -26.46 -19.53
C ARG A 107 2.19 -25.33 -20.45
N LYS A 108 2.40 -25.50 -21.76
CA LYS A 108 2.07 -24.49 -22.78
C LYS A 108 0.61 -24.02 -22.73
N SER A 109 -0.32 -24.94 -22.47
CA SER A 109 -1.75 -24.62 -22.34
C SER A 109 -2.04 -23.74 -21.12
N PHE A 110 -1.35 -24.00 -20.01
CA PHE A 110 -1.45 -23.21 -18.78
C PHE A 110 -0.80 -21.84 -18.93
N ALA A 111 0.40 -21.76 -19.51
CA ALA A 111 1.03 -20.48 -19.83
C ALA A 111 0.12 -19.58 -20.71
N ARG A 112 -0.56 -20.18 -21.70
CA ARG A 112 -1.57 -19.48 -22.50
C ARG A 112 -2.79 -19.04 -21.69
N HIS A 113 -3.21 -19.83 -20.69
CA HIS A 113 -4.28 -19.45 -19.77
C HIS A 113 -3.87 -18.24 -18.93
N LEU A 114 -2.70 -18.26 -18.29
CA LEU A 114 -2.17 -17.14 -17.50
C LEU A 114 -1.99 -15.88 -18.36
N ALA A 115 -1.48 -16.03 -19.58
CA ALA A 115 -1.23 -14.92 -20.48
C ALA A 115 -2.50 -14.14 -20.85
N LYS A 116 -3.69 -14.76 -20.83
CA LYS A 116 -4.96 -14.05 -21.07
C LYS A 116 -5.18 -12.95 -20.05
N THR A 117 -4.85 -13.21 -18.79
CA THR A 117 -4.99 -12.25 -17.69
C THR A 117 -3.78 -11.33 -17.63
N LEU A 118 -2.56 -11.88 -17.67
CA LEU A 118 -1.33 -11.09 -17.51
C LEU A 118 -1.09 -10.15 -18.69
N ARG A 119 -1.55 -10.48 -19.90
CA ARG A 119 -1.39 -9.67 -21.11
C ARG A 119 -2.69 -9.09 -21.65
N ARG A 120 -3.77 -9.04 -20.84
CA ARG A 120 -4.97 -8.31 -21.24
C ARG A 120 -4.62 -6.85 -21.53
N ALA A 121 -5.39 -6.23 -22.43
CA ALA A 121 -5.34 -4.79 -22.62
C ALA A 121 -5.56 -4.10 -21.25
N PRO A 122 -4.73 -3.10 -20.90
CA PRO A 122 -4.91 -2.38 -19.64
C PRO A 122 -6.30 -1.77 -19.56
N THR A 123 -6.99 -2.06 -18.47
CA THR A 123 -8.20 -1.34 -18.06
C THR A 123 -7.82 -0.01 -17.41
N GLU A 124 -8.81 0.86 -17.16
CA GLU A 124 -8.58 2.08 -16.39
C GLU A 124 -8.03 1.79 -14.99
N ALA A 125 -8.51 0.73 -14.34
CA ALA A 125 -8.00 0.29 -13.03
C ALA A 125 -6.53 -0.16 -13.11
N ASP A 126 -6.12 -0.83 -14.19
CA ASP A 126 -4.72 -1.22 -14.40
C ASP A 126 -3.82 0.02 -14.54
N LEU A 127 -4.25 1.01 -15.32
CA LEU A 127 -3.50 2.25 -15.53
C LEU A 127 -3.40 3.07 -14.25
N MET A 128 -4.51 3.22 -13.52
CA MET A 128 -4.53 3.90 -12.23
C MET A 128 -3.63 3.21 -11.21
N PHE A 129 -3.69 1.88 -11.14
CA PHE A 129 -2.84 1.09 -10.23
C PHE A 129 -1.35 1.23 -10.58
N SER A 130 -0.97 1.18 -11.86
CA SER A 130 0.41 1.43 -12.31
C SER A 130 0.88 2.82 -11.91
N ALA A 131 0.06 3.85 -12.17
CA ALA A 131 0.38 5.23 -11.82
C ALA A 131 0.56 5.43 -10.31
N ILE A 132 -0.27 4.78 -9.48
CA ILE A 132 -0.10 4.77 -8.02
C ILE A 132 1.22 4.11 -7.63
N ARG A 133 1.57 2.95 -8.20
CA ARG A 133 2.82 2.25 -7.88
C ARG A 133 4.07 3.02 -8.30
N GLU A 134 4.01 3.69 -9.45
CA GLU A 134 5.09 4.56 -9.91
C GLU A 134 5.28 5.76 -8.98
N GLU A 135 4.17 6.38 -8.52
CA GLU A 135 4.19 7.46 -7.54
C GLU A 135 4.75 6.98 -6.19
N GLU A 136 4.26 5.85 -5.66
CA GLU A 136 4.78 5.24 -4.42
C GLU A 136 6.28 4.96 -4.53
N ALA A 137 6.75 4.42 -5.66
CA ALA A 137 8.16 4.13 -5.88
C ALA A 137 9.00 5.41 -5.95
N ALA A 138 8.45 6.51 -6.50
CA ALA A 138 9.11 7.81 -6.51
C ALA A 138 9.23 8.40 -5.10
N LEU A 139 8.14 8.41 -4.34
CA LEU A 139 8.13 8.91 -2.97
C LEU A 139 9.01 8.06 -2.04
N ALA A 140 9.04 6.74 -2.22
CA ALA A 140 9.89 5.83 -1.43
C ALA A 140 11.40 6.12 -1.52
N ARG A 141 11.83 6.89 -2.53
CA ARG A 141 13.23 7.33 -2.68
C ARG A 141 13.53 8.66 -1.99
N THR A 142 12.55 9.28 -1.33
CA THR A 142 12.67 10.57 -0.66
C THR A 142 12.69 10.42 0.86
N ASP A 143 13.27 11.39 1.56
CA ASP A 143 13.25 11.42 3.02
C ASP A 143 11.94 11.99 3.55
N HIS A 144 11.05 11.09 3.98
CA HIS A 144 9.70 11.40 4.45
C HIS A 144 9.22 10.35 5.46
N ILE A 145 8.08 10.62 6.07
CA ILE A 145 7.31 9.62 6.83
C ILE A 145 5.89 9.54 6.27
N MET A 146 5.25 8.41 6.57
CA MET A 146 3.83 8.21 6.35
C MET A 146 3.09 8.31 7.69
N ALA A 147 2.75 9.53 8.11
CA ALA A 147 1.90 9.75 9.27
C ALA A 147 0.56 9.04 9.06
N ASN A 148 0.04 8.35 10.09
CA ASN A 148 -1.15 7.48 10.03
C ASN A 148 -1.17 6.41 8.91
N GLY A 149 -0.02 6.13 8.27
CA GLY A 149 0.11 5.22 7.15
C GLY A 149 -0.37 5.78 5.81
N HIS A 150 -0.93 6.98 5.76
CA HIS A 150 -1.54 7.53 4.54
C HIS A 150 -1.19 9.00 4.25
N THR A 151 -0.62 9.74 5.20
CA THR A 151 -0.29 11.15 4.99
C THR A 151 1.21 11.33 4.83
N PHE A 152 1.59 11.91 3.70
CA PHE A 152 2.99 12.18 3.38
C PHE A 152 3.46 13.41 4.16
N VAL A 153 4.51 13.23 4.96
CA VAL A 153 5.13 14.33 5.71
C VAL A 153 6.60 14.42 5.28
N PRO A 154 6.98 15.47 4.53
CA PRO A 154 8.35 15.64 4.05
C PRO A 154 9.30 15.96 5.22
N LYS A 155 10.52 15.42 5.16
CA LYS A 155 11.62 15.77 6.07
C LYS A 155 12.68 16.67 5.45
N SER A 156 12.52 16.99 4.16
CA SER A 156 13.47 17.79 3.39
C SER A 156 12.80 18.47 2.20
N ASP A 157 13.41 19.54 1.72
CA ASP A 157 13.02 20.24 0.50
C ASP A 157 13.00 19.34 -0.74
N HIS A 158 13.93 18.38 -0.81
CA HIS A 158 13.93 17.41 -1.91
C HIS A 158 12.66 16.55 -1.87
N ALA A 159 12.29 16.04 -0.71
CA ALA A 159 11.07 15.24 -0.55
C ALA A 159 9.80 16.07 -0.83
N MET A 160 9.75 17.31 -0.33
CA MET A 160 8.66 18.23 -0.61
C MET A 160 8.54 18.50 -2.11
N LYS A 161 9.64 18.87 -2.78
CA LYS A 161 9.63 19.16 -4.22
C LYS A 161 9.16 17.97 -5.06
N VAL A 162 9.67 16.77 -4.80
CA VAL A 162 9.24 15.55 -5.51
C VAL A 162 7.74 15.30 -5.30
N ALA A 163 7.24 15.47 -4.08
CA ALA A 163 5.81 15.31 -3.79
C ALA A 163 4.94 16.37 -4.50
N LEU A 164 5.37 17.63 -4.52
CA LEU A 164 4.69 18.71 -5.22
C LEU A 164 4.68 18.49 -6.73
N GLU A 165 5.81 18.08 -7.34
CA GLU A 165 5.87 17.76 -8.77
C GLU A 165 4.90 16.65 -9.18
N LEU A 166 4.78 15.61 -8.36
CA LEU A 166 3.84 14.50 -8.57
C LEU A 166 2.40 14.97 -8.38
N ALA A 167 2.13 15.70 -7.30
CA ALA A 167 0.80 16.23 -7.00
C ALA A 167 0.33 17.21 -8.09
N GLU A 168 1.19 18.08 -8.61
CA GLU A 168 0.85 19.10 -9.61
C GLU A 168 0.38 18.45 -10.91
N LYS A 169 1.12 17.41 -11.37
CA LYS A 169 0.75 16.57 -12.53
C LYS A 169 -0.60 15.88 -12.35
N ASN A 170 -1.07 15.76 -11.12
CA ASN A 170 -2.27 15.04 -10.73
C ASN A 170 -3.37 15.99 -10.21
N GLY A 171 -3.31 17.28 -10.55
CA GLY A 171 -4.31 18.27 -10.16
C GLY A 171 -4.21 18.71 -8.69
N GLY A 172 -2.99 18.78 -8.18
CA GLY A 172 -2.66 19.22 -6.81
C GLY A 172 -2.77 18.12 -5.75
N LYS A 173 -2.84 16.84 -6.11
CA LYS A 173 -3.02 15.72 -5.16
C LYS A 173 -2.14 14.53 -5.48
N LEU A 174 -1.59 13.89 -4.46
CA LEU A 174 -1.00 12.56 -4.59
C LEU A 174 -2.11 11.52 -4.79
N ARG A 175 -1.86 10.50 -5.61
CA ARG A 175 -2.76 9.35 -5.81
C ARG A 175 -2.58 8.28 -4.73
N SER A 176 -1.37 8.12 -4.21
CA SER A 176 -1.00 7.06 -3.27
C SER A 176 -1.21 7.43 -1.80
N CYS A 177 -1.51 8.70 -1.51
CA CYS A 177 -1.58 9.25 -0.16
C CYS A 177 -2.83 10.12 0.00
N TRP A 178 -3.29 10.32 1.24
CA TRP A 178 -4.43 11.18 1.53
C TRP A 178 -4.11 12.68 1.36
N GLY A 179 -2.84 13.05 1.50
CA GLY A 179 -2.38 14.41 1.36
C GLY A 179 -0.90 14.56 1.69
N ILE A 180 -0.41 15.78 1.52
CA ILE A 180 0.92 16.24 1.93
C ILE A 180 0.69 17.20 3.09
N LEU A 181 1.34 17.01 4.22
CA LEU A 181 1.26 17.93 5.35
C LEU A 181 2.64 18.18 5.99
N PRO A 182 3.06 19.45 6.16
CA PRO A 182 4.30 19.80 6.85
C PRO A 182 4.09 19.72 8.36
N LEU A 183 4.14 18.51 8.93
CA LEU A 183 3.94 18.32 10.36
C LEU A 183 5.23 18.56 11.14
N ALA A 184 5.10 19.21 12.29
CA ALA A 184 6.19 19.39 13.23
C ALA A 184 6.67 18.02 13.75
N VAL A 185 7.97 17.79 13.61
CA VAL A 185 8.65 16.57 14.06
C VAL A 185 9.36 16.85 15.38
N THR A 186 8.99 16.15 16.46
CA THR A 186 9.75 16.25 17.71
C THR A 186 10.88 15.24 17.71
N VAL A 187 12.12 15.73 17.70
CA VAL A 187 13.33 14.90 17.76
C VAL A 187 13.80 14.79 19.21
N THR A 188 13.66 13.60 19.80
CA THR A 188 14.17 13.32 21.15
C THR A 188 15.48 12.57 21.05
N LEU A 189 16.55 13.14 21.60
CA LEU A 189 17.85 12.49 21.69
C LEU A 189 17.95 11.71 23.00
N HIS A 190 18.00 10.39 22.90
CA HIS A 190 18.12 9.52 24.06
C HIS A 190 19.59 9.17 24.33
N ARG A 191 19.97 9.17 25.60
CA ARG A 191 21.25 8.68 26.10
C ARG A 191 21.00 7.53 27.06
N ASN A 192 21.59 6.37 26.80
CA ASN A 192 21.55 5.26 27.77
C ASN A 192 22.14 5.74 29.11
N SER A 193 21.36 5.54 30.19
CA SER A 193 21.78 5.96 31.54
C SER A 193 23.09 5.28 31.96
N GLU A 194 23.89 5.97 32.78
CA GLU A 194 25.19 5.51 33.32
C GLU A 194 25.13 4.19 34.13
N ARG A 195 23.94 3.59 34.29
CA ARG A 195 23.75 2.31 34.99
C ARG A 195 24.51 1.14 34.34
N TYR A 196 24.82 1.21 33.05
CA TYR A 196 25.69 0.24 32.39
C TYR A 196 27.15 0.73 32.42
N LYS A 197 27.79 0.66 33.60
CA LYS A 197 29.24 0.89 33.75
C LYS A 197 29.99 -0.19 32.95
N GLY A 198 30.34 0.12 31.70
CA GLY A 198 31.19 -0.72 30.84
C GLY A 198 30.61 -1.12 29.48
N ALA A 199 29.37 -0.74 29.13
CA ALA A 199 28.78 -1.07 27.81
C ALA A 199 28.52 0.20 26.99
N PHE A 200 28.85 0.12 25.69
CA PHE A 200 28.75 1.15 24.66
C PHE A 200 27.64 2.19 24.88
N CYS A 201 28.02 3.47 24.90
CA CYS A 201 27.05 4.56 24.90
C CYS A 201 26.40 4.62 23.51
N ARG A 202 25.14 4.17 23.41
CA ARG A 202 24.34 4.28 22.19
C ARG A 202 23.44 5.49 22.32
N TRP A 203 23.60 6.42 21.39
CA TRP A 203 22.62 7.47 21.13
C TRP A 203 21.59 6.91 20.15
N TRP A 204 20.31 7.17 20.39
CA TRP A 204 19.29 6.97 19.37
C TRP A 204 18.36 8.17 19.33
N VAL A 205 17.86 8.43 18.14
CA VAL A 205 16.90 9.48 17.86
C VAL A 205 15.53 8.84 17.88
N GLU A 206 14.62 9.37 18.69
CA GLU A 206 13.21 9.06 18.61
C GLU A 206 12.48 10.24 17.99
N GLU A 207 11.91 10.03 16.81
CA GLU A 207 11.03 11.00 16.18
C GLU A 207 9.61 10.73 16.66
N LYS A 208 9.01 11.70 17.36
CA LYS A 208 7.61 11.62 17.77
C LYS A 208 6.74 12.47 16.85
N TYR A 209 5.64 11.86 16.45
CA TYR A 209 4.59 12.48 15.64
C TYR A 209 3.29 12.40 16.41
N TRP A 210 2.56 13.50 16.40
CA TRP A 210 1.27 13.58 17.08
C TRP A 210 0.21 12.93 16.19
N GLY A 211 -0.20 11.72 16.56
CA GLY A 211 -1.22 10.95 15.85
C GLY A 211 -2.65 11.48 16.07
N PRO A 212 -3.67 10.78 15.54
CA PRO A 212 -5.09 11.19 15.59
C PRO A 212 -5.71 11.44 16.98
N GLY A 213 -5.00 11.17 18.08
CA GLY A 213 -5.46 11.47 19.44
C GLY A 213 -4.68 12.59 20.16
N ALA A 214 -3.62 13.09 19.52
CA ALA A 214 -2.66 13.99 20.16
C ALA A 214 -2.61 15.37 19.47
N GLY A 215 -3.36 15.54 18.37
CA GLY A 215 -3.49 16.80 17.63
C GLY A 215 -2.36 16.99 16.63
N TRP A 216 -2.70 17.14 15.35
CA TRP A 216 -1.69 17.35 14.30
C TRP A 216 -1.11 18.76 14.45
N VAL A 217 0.21 18.88 14.63
CA VAL A 217 0.89 20.17 14.75
C VAL A 217 1.55 20.49 13.41
N ILE A 218 1.19 21.62 12.82
CA ILE A 218 1.77 22.10 11.56
C ILE A 218 3.08 22.83 11.90
N ASP A 219 4.11 22.57 11.11
CA ASP A 219 5.36 23.33 11.12
C ASP A 219 5.19 24.53 10.18
N HIS A 220 4.69 25.66 10.73
CA HIS A 220 4.43 26.86 9.93
C HIS A 220 5.70 27.48 9.38
N ASP A 221 6.81 27.44 10.12
CA ASP A 221 8.09 27.98 9.66
C ASP A 221 8.56 27.22 8.41
N TYR A 222 8.47 25.88 8.45
CA TYR A 222 8.78 25.07 7.28
C TYR A 222 7.76 25.24 6.14
N TRP A 223 6.47 25.37 6.47
CA TRP A 223 5.43 25.58 5.47
C TRP A 223 5.62 26.91 4.73
N ASP A 224 5.86 28.00 5.44
CA ASP A 224 6.10 29.33 4.86
C ASP A 224 7.33 29.31 3.94
N HIS A 225 8.39 28.62 4.36
CA HIS A 225 9.55 28.34 3.50
C HIS A 225 9.15 27.60 2.22
N CYS A 226 8.35 26.54 2.33
CA CYS A 226 7.88 25.77 1.16
C CYS A 226 7.03 26.63 0.21
N VAL A 227 6.13 27.47 0.74
CA VAL A 227 5.33 28.39 -0.08
C VAL A 227 6.23 29.38 -0.82
N ALA A 228 7.22 29.97 -0.13
CA ALA A 228 8.15 30.91 -0.74
C ALA A 228 9.06 30.23 -1.79
N ALA A 229 9.56 29.03 -1.51
CA ALA A 229 10.49 28.31 -2.39
C ALA A 229 9.80 27.67 -3.60
N PHE A 230 8.57 27.18 -3.43
CA PHE A 230 7.93 26.27 -4.39
C PHE A 230 6.56 26.73 -4.89
N GLY A 231 5.93 27.72 -4.25
CA GLY A 231 4.55 28.13 -4.57
C GLY A 231 4.34 28.65 -5.99
N ALA A 232 5.36 29.30 -6.58
CA ALA A 232 5.31 29.73 -7.97
C ALA A 232 5.41 28.57 -8.98
N GLU A 233 6.16 27.51 -8.62
CA GLU A 233 6.38 26.34 -9.48
C GLU A 233 5.22 25.33 -9.39
N PHE A 234 4.62 25.17 -8.20
CA PHE A 234 3.55 24.19 -7.93
C PHE A 234 2.30 24.81 -7.28
N PRO A 235 1.63 25.77 -7.95
CA PRO A 235 0.55 26.54 -7.35
C PRO A 235 -0.67 25.69 -6.96
N MET A 236 -1.04 24.66 -7.74
CA MET A 236 -2.21 23.84 -7.41
C MET A 236 -1.96 22.98 -6.19
N SER A 237 -0.78 22.37 -6.10
CA SER A 237 -0.38 21.51 -4.99
C SER A 237 -0.26 22.31 -3.70
N VAL A 238 0.36 23.50 -3.76
CA VAL A 238 0.47 24.39 -2.59
C VAL A 238 -0.91 24.84 -2.10
N ALA A 239 -1.82 25.23 -3.01
CA ALA A 239 -3.18 25.61 -2.63
C ALA A 239 -3.93 24.45 -1.94
N ARG A 240 -3.79 23.21 -2.43
CA ARG A 240 -4.41 22.04 -1.80
C ARG A 240 -3.85 21.74 -0.41
N ILE A 241 -2.55 21.94 -0.21
CA ILE A 241 -1.93 21.76 1.12
C ILE A 241 -2.42 22.85 2.08
N SER A 242 -2.54 24.12 1.63
CA SER A 242 -3.13 25.20 2.43
C SER A 242 -4.55 24.87 2.89
N GLU A 243 -5.43 24.43 1.98
CA GLU A 243 -6.80 24.00 2.31
C GLU A 243 -6.82 22.88 3.38
N GLU A 244 -5.89 21.93 3.26
CA GLU A 244 -5.78 20.81 4.19
C GLU A 244 -5.25 21.25 5.56
N ILE A 245 -4.27 22.16 5.61
CA ILE A 245 -3.78 22.78 6.85
C ILE A 245 -4.93 23.46 7.58
N GLU A 246 -5.68 24.33 6.90
CA GLU A 246 -6.85 25.02 7.48
C GLU A 246 -7.88 24.02 8.04
N ARG A 247 -8.15 22.94 7.31
CA ARG A 247 -9.06 21.87 7.75
C ARG A 247 -8.57 21.15 9.00
N VAL A 248 -7.27 20.87 9.10
CA VAL A 248 -6.67 20.23 10.26
C VAL A 248 -6.72 21.13 11.48
N GLU A 249 -6.44 22.42 11.31
CA GLU A 249 -6.43 23.40 12.40
C GLU A 249 -7.84 23.72 12.92
N ALA A 250 -8.84 23.76 12.05
CA ALA A 250 -10.23 23.96 12.44
C ALA A 250 -10.81 22.85 13.33
N LYS A 251 -10.11 21.71 13.46
CA LYS A 251 -10.51 20.57 14.30
C LYS A 251 -9.84 20.56 15.69
N LYS A 252 -8.92 21.49 15.97
CA LYS A 252 -8.28 21.67 17.28
C LYS A 252 -9.21 22.39 18.25
#